data_AF-A0A4Y7RTC7-F1
#
_entry.id   AF-A0A4Y7RTC7-F1
#
_cell.length_a   1.000
_cell.length_b   1.000
_cell.length_c   1.000
_cell.angle_alpha   90.00
_cell.angle_beta   90.00
_cell.angle_gamma   90.00
#
_symmetry.space_group_name_H-M   'P 1'
#
loop_
_entity.id
_entity.type
_entity.pdbx_description
1 polymer ?
#
loop_
_entity_poly.entity_id
_entity_poly.type
_entity_poly.pdbx_seq_one_letter_code
_entity_poly.pdbx_strand_id
1 'polypeptide(L)'
;MSAAAFDLQGKNAKVSEIAAKYGYQSPTAFNRAFKNGVRALNGLSLSVKQGEIFSLLGPNGAGKSSLINILTTCYAPTSGTVTMLGKDLYKEPAYIRSKIACVAQTVSIDTHLSLLENMMFQSRLYRVDNATARKRINTLIDSFGLSQYLHYPVASYSGGVKRRLDIAMNMVSYPQILFLDEPTVGMDISSRKAMWEIVRKVRDDFYEIPRQLL
;
A
#
# COMPACT_ATOMS: atom_id res chain seq x y z
N MET A 1 -6.03 -8.05 7.41
CA MET A 1 -5.53 -6.90 6.63
C MET A 1 -6.14 -6.93 5.24
N SER A 2 -6.50 -5.79 4.65
CA SER A 2 -6.76 -5.71 3.20
C SER A 2 -5.52 -5.19 2.51
N ALA A 3 -5.12 -5.79 1.39
CA ALA A 3 -3.92 -5.39 0.67
C ALA A 3 -4.32 -4.92 -0.73
N ALA A 4 -4.30 -3.63 -1.01
CA ALA A 4 -4.46 -3.12 -2.36
C ALA A 4 -3.11 -3.23 -3.09
N ALA A 5 -2.93 -4.33 -3.83
CA ALA A 5 -1.72 -4.63 -4.56
C ALA A 5 -1.97 -4.61 -6.06
N PHE A 6 -1.02 -4.05 -6.82
CA PHE A 6 -1.19 -3.66 -8.21
C PHE A 6 -0.24 -4.46 -9.09
N ASP A 7 -0.75 -4.93 -10.23
CA ASP A 7 -0.11 -5.08 -11.55
C ASP A 7 -0.96 -6.03 -12.38
N LEU A 8 -1.56 -5.53 -13.47
CA LEU A 8 -1.43 -6.13 -14.81
C LEU A 8 -2.20 -5.35 -15.87
N GLN A 9 -1.65 -5.40 -17.08
CA GLN A 9 -1.87 -4.50 -18.20
C GLN A 9 -3.28 -4.60 -18.79
N GLY A 10 -4.03 -3.49 -18.79
CA GLY A 10 -5.31 -3.35 -19.49
C GLY A 10 -5.35 -2.01 -20.23
N LYS A 11 -5.39 -2.06 -21.57
CA LYS A 11 -5.46 -0.86 -22.42
C LYS A 11 -6.88 -0.25 -22.38
N ASN A 12 -6.95 1.06 -22.16
CA ASN A 12 -8.07 1.98 -22.49
C ASN A 12 -9.36 2.01 -21.62
N ALA A 13 -9.35 1.64 -20.34
CA ALA A 13 -10.52 1.85 -19.47
C ALA A 13 -10.23 2.79 -18.29
N LYS A 14 -11.16 3.68 -17.95
CA LYS A 14 -11.08 4.52 -16.74
C LYS A 14 -11.34 3.66 -15.50
N VAL A 15 -10.73 4.03 -14.37
CA VAL A 15 -10.91 3.32 -13.09
C VAL A 15 -12.38 3.15 -12.71
N SER A 16 -13.21 4.16 -13.00
CA SER A 16 -14.67 4.15 -12.78
C SER A 16 -15.41 3.10 -13.60
N GLU A 17 -14.99 2.86 -14.84
CA GLU A 17 -15.61 1.90 -15.75
C GLU A 17 -15.23 0.45 -15.38
N ILE A 18 -14.01 0.25 -14.89
CA ILE A 18 -13.51 -1.06 -14.45
C ILE A 18 -14.23 -1.50 -13.17
N ALA A 19 -14.35 -0.63 -12.16
CA ALA A 19 -15.02 -0.97 -10.91
C ALA A 19 -16.47 -1.43 -11.15
N ALA A 20 -17.21 -0.72 -12.00
CA ALA A 20 -18.57 -1.07 -12.38
C ALA A 20 -18.64 -2.42 -13.13
N LYS A 21 -17.71 -2.69 -14.05
CA LYS A 21 -17.67 -3.94 -14.83
C LYS A 21 -17.47 -5.19 -13.97
N TYR A 22 -16.74 -5.08 -12.86
CA TYR A 22 -16.45 -6.19 -11.95
C TYR A 22 -17.38 -6.23 -10.72
N GLY A 23 -18.50 -5.49 -10.74
CA GLY A 23 -19.50 -5.54 -9.67
C GLY A 23 -19.10 -4.82 -8.37
N TYR A 24 -18.01 -4.04 -8.39
CA TYR A 24 -17.60 -3.22 -7.26
C TYR A 24 -18.38 -1.90 -7.27
N GLN A 25 -19.57 -1.92 -6.68
CA GLN A 25 -20.43 -0.75 -6.57
C GLN A 25 -20.63 -0.36 -5.10
N SER A 26 -20.45 0.91 -4.82
CA SER A 26 -20.80 1.58 -3.56
C SER A 26 -21.98 2.53 -3.79
N PRO A 27 -22.88 2.73 -2.82
CA PRO A 27 -23.93 3.74 -2.92
C PRO A 27 -23.38 5.17 -3.02
N THR A 28 -22.10 5.39 -2.73
CA THR A 28 -21.44 6.70 -2.79
C THR A 28 -20.38 6.76 -3.89
N ALA A 29 -20.37 7.86 -4.65
CA ALA A 29 -19.37 8.16 -5.66
C ALA A 29 -18.60 9.43 -5.32
N PHE A 30 -17.37 9.56 -5.83
CA PHE A 30 -16.55 10.76 -5.63
C PHE A 30 -15.75 11.16 -6.88
N ASN A 31 -15.29 12.41 -6.89
CA ASN A 31 -14.67 13.07 -8.04
C ASN A 31 -13.35 13.72 -7.67
N ARG A 32 -12.46 13.86 -8.66
CA ARG A 32 -11.24 14.66 -8.56
C ARG A 32 -10.98 15.40 -9.86
N ALA A 33 -10.96 16.72 -9.78
CA ALA A 33 -10.56 17.63 -10.83
C ALA A 33 -9.40 18.52 -10.36
N PHE A 34 -8.45 18.79 -11.26
CA PHE A 34 -7.35 19.72 -11.03
C PHE A 34 -7.68 21.11 -11.60
N LYS A 35 -6.97 22.15 -11.14
CA LYS A 35 -7.20 23.55 -11.55
C LYS A 35 -7.04 23.79 -13.05
N ASN A 36 -6.27 22.94 -13.74
CA ASN A 36 -6.09 22.96 -15.19
C ASN A 36 -7.25 22.29 -15.97
N GLY A 37 -8.35 21.93 -15.30
CA GLY A 37 -9.53 21.33 -15.91
C GLY A 37 -9.48 19.80 -16.05
N VAL A 38 -8.34 19.16 -15.76
CA VAL A 38 -8.20 17.69 -15.87
C VAL A 38 -9.03 17.00 -14.79
N ARG A 39 -10.01 16.19 -15.20
CA ARG A 39 -10.81 15.32 -14.32
C ARG A 39 -10.13 13.96 -14.18
N ALA A 40 -9.35 13.81 -13.12
CA ALA A 40 -8.65 12.56 -12.81
C ALA A 40 -9.59 11.44 -12.34
N LEU A 41 -10.67 11.78 -11.62
CA LEU A 41 -11.72 10.84 -11.24
C LEU A 41 -13.09 11.49 -11.50
N ASN A 42 -14.01 10.75 -12.12
CA ASN A 42 -15.33 11.26 -12.49
C ASN A 42 -16.40 10.22 -12.10
N GLY A 43 -17.04 10.43 -10.96
CA GLY A 43 -18.09 9.56 -10.42
C GLY A 43 -17.60 8.18 -10.03
N LEU A 44 -16.40 8.06 -9.47
CA LEU A 44 -15.88 6.75 -9.05
C LEU A 44 -16.69 6.24 -7.85
N SER A 45 -17.30 5.08 -8.03
CA SER A 45 -17.92 4.30 -6.97
C SER A 45 -17.18 2.97 -6.85
N LEU A 46 -16.72 2.65 -5.64
CA LEU A 46 -15.89 1.49 -5.34
C LEU A 46 -16.15 1.05 -3.89
N SER A 47 -16.27 -0.26 -3.67
CA SER A 47 -16.32 -0.87 -2.35
C SER A 47 -15.33 -2.03 -2.33
N VAL A 48 -14.43 -2.10 -1.34
CA VAL A 48 -13.43 -3.18 -1.22
C VAL A 48 -13.62 -3.85 0.13
N LYS A 49 -13.70 -5.18 0.15
CA LYS A 49 -13.95 -5.92 1.39
C LYS A 49 -12.70 -6.05 2.23
N GLN A 50 -12.91 -6.29 3.53
CA GLN A 50 -11.81 -6.67 4.41
C GLN A 50 -11.20 -8.00 3.96
N GLY A 51 -9.87 -8.11 3.94
CA GLY A 51 -9.17 -9.34 3.51
C GLY A 51 -9.02 -9.48 2.00
N GLU A 52 -9.53 -8.52 1.22
CA GLU A 52 -9.44 -8.56 -0.23
C GLU A 52 -8.10 -8.02 -0.73
N ILE A 53 -7.62 -8.61 -1.83
CA ILE A 53 -6.61 -7.98 -2.68
C ILE A 53 -7.32 -7.34 -3.87
N PHE A 54 -7.33 -6.01 -3.91
CA PHE A 54 -7.97 -5.24 -4.96
C PHE A 54 -6.94 -4.54 -5.85
N SER A 55 -7.11 -4.64 -7.16
CA SER A 55 -6.20 -4.06 -8.15
C SER A 55 -6.89 -3.03 -9.04
N LEU A 56 -6.30 -1.83 -9.13
CA LEU A 56 -6.76 -0.76 -10.01
C LEU A 56 -5.99 -0.81 -11.33
N LEU A 57 -6.69 -1.06 -12.43
CA LEU A 57 -6.09 -1.15 -13.76
C LEU A 57 -6.45 0.08 -14.60
N GLY A 58 -5.60 0.42 -15.57
CA GLY A 58 -5.84 1.51 -16.52
C GLY A 58 -4.55 2.16 -17.02
N PRO A 59 -4.58 2.90 -18.15
CA PRO A 59 -3.41 3.56 -18.71
C PRO A 59 -2.84 4.65 -17.79
N ASN A 60 -1.65 5.16 -18.12
CA ASN A 60 -1.10 6.35 -17.46
C ASN A 60 -2.06 7.53 -17.62
N GLY A 61 -2.26 8.30 -16.55
CA GLY A 61 -3.26 9.38 -16.52
C GLY A 61 -4.70 8.93 -16.26
N ALA A 62 -5.00 7.63 -16.09
CA ALA A 62 -6.35 7.15 -15.77
C ALA A 62 -6.86 7.49 -14.35
N GLY A 63 -6.05 8.19 -13.54
CA GLY A 63 -6.41 8.60 -12.18
C GLY A 63 -6.01 7.64 -11.06
N LYS A 64 -5.24 6.57 -11.34
CA LYS A 64 -4.81 5.56 -10.35
C LYS A 64 -4.04 6.15 -9.17
N SER A 65 -2.91 6.81 -9.43
CA SER A 65 -2.14 7.48 -8.37
C SER A 65 -2.94 8.62 -7.74
N SER A 66 -3.90 9.22 -8.46
CA SER A 66 -4.79 10.22 -7.86
C SER A 66 -5.74 9.62 -6.83
N LEU A 67 -6.27 8.44 -7.12
CA LEU A 67 -7.07 7.67 -6.19
C LEU A 67 -6.26 7.27 -4.96
N ILE A 68 -5.06 6.70 -5.14
CA ILE A 68 -4.19 6.32 -4.02
C ILE A 68 -3.94 7.53 -3.11
N ASN A 69 -3.56 8.68 -3.68
CA ASN A 69 -3.31 9.89 -2.90
C ASN A 69 -4.54 10.40 -2.13
N ILE A 70 -5.74 10.20 -2.66
CA ILE A 70 -6.98 10.52 -1.92
C ILE A 70 -7.15 9.54 -0.76
N LEU A 71 -7.02 8.23 -1.02
CA LEU A 71 -7.18 7.18 -0.01
C LEU A 71 -6.10 7.21 1.08
N THR A 72 -4.93 7.78 0.78
CA THR A 72 -3.84 8.01 1.74
C THR A 72 -3.90 9.38 2.41
N THR A 73 -4.97 10.15 2.21
CA THR A 73 -5.19 11.49 2.78
C THR A 73 -4.21 12.57 2.31
N CYS A 74 -3.42 12.33 1.26
CA CYS A 74 -2.48 13.32 0.71
C CYS A 74 -3.23 14.54 0.16
N TYR A 75 -4.43 14.36 -0.40
CA TYR A 75 -5.32 15.47 -0.73
C TYR A 75 -6.79 15.05 -0.77
N ALA A 76 -7.68 16.04 -0.63
CA ALA A 76 -9.12 15.85 -0.70
C ALA A 76 -9.66 15.68 -2.14
N PRO A 77 -10.73 14.91 -2.36
CA PRO A 77 -11.49 14.85 -3.58
C PRO A 77 -12.17 16.20 -3.76
N THR A 78 -12.56 16.47 -5.00
CA THR A 78 -13.27 17.71 -5.33
C THR A 78 -14.71 17.64 -4.84
N SER A 79 -15.33 16.46 -4.85
CA SER A 79 -16.67 16.22 -4.32
C SER A 79 -16.90 14.73 -4.05
N GLY A 80 -17.96 14.43 -3.29
CA GLY A 80 -18.31 13.08 -2.86
C GLY A 80 -17.75 12.73 -1.49
N THR A 81 -18.01 11.50 -1.04
CA THR A 81 -17.58 11.00 0.27
C THR A 81 -16.77 9.73 0.10
N VAL A 82 -15.74 9.55 0.93
CA VAL A 82 -14.93 8.34 1.00
C VAL A 82 -14.94 7.86 2.44
N THR A 83 -15.33 6.61 2.65
CA THR A 83 -15.28 5.95 3.95
C THR A 83 -14.30 4.79 3.92
N MET A 84 -13.48 4.66 4.96
CA MET A 84 -12.51 3.59 5.13
C MET A 84 -12.53 3.15 6.59
N LEU A 85 -12.54 1.83 6.83
CA LEU A 85 -12.53 1.28 8.19
C LEU A 85 -13.67 1.84 9.08
N GLY A 86 -14.84 2.06 8.47
CA GLY A 86 -16.02 2.63 9.13
C GLY A 86 -15.94 4.12 9.46
N LYS A 87 -14.87 4.82 9.05
CA LYS A 87 -14.68 6.25 9.29
C LYS A 87 -14.71 7.06 8.00
N ASP A 88 -15.16 8.30 8.09
CA ASP A 88 -15.07 9.26 7.00
C ASP A 88 -13.62 9.75 6.86
N LEU A 89 -13.10 9.70 5.63
CA LEU A 89 -11.70 9.98 5.36
C LEU A 89 -11.30 11.45 5.62
N TYR A 90 -12.23 12.39 5.49
CA TYR A 90 -11.96 13.83 5.71
C TYR A 90 -12.24 14.26 7.14
N LYS A 91 -13.19 13.63 7.81
CA LYS A 91 -13.52 13.97 9.20
C LYS A 91 -12.53 13.34 10.18
N GLU A 92 -11.98 12.17 9.86
CA GLU A 92 -11.12 11.40 10.77
C GLU A 92 -9.77 10.99 10.14
N PRO A 93 -9.04 11.90 9.47
CA PRO A 93 -7.84 11.54 8.69
C PRO A 93 -6.69 11.01 9.56
N ALA A 94 -6.59 11.45 10.82
CA ALA A 94 -5.56 10.96 11.75
C ALA A 94 -5.76 9.49 12.09
N TYR A 95 -7.02 9.06 12.33
CA TYR A 95 -7.36 7.66 12.54
C TYR A 95 -7.01 6.84 11.30
N ILE A 96 -7.44 7.28 10.11
CA ILE A 96 -7.13 6.59 8.85
C ILE A 96 -5.63 6.42 8.67
N ARG A 97 -4.84 7.50 8.79
CA ARG A 97 -3.37 7.44 8.66
C ARG A 97 -2.71 6.47 9.63
N SER A 98 -3.25 6.33 10.85
CA SER A 98 -2.73 5.36 11.83
C SER A 98 -2.99 3.90 11.47
N LYS A 99 -3.89 3.64 10.50
CA LYS A 99 -4.32 2.29 10.10
C LYS A 99 -3.91 1.91 8.68
N ILE A 100 -3.17 2.77 7.96
CA ILE A 100 -2.77 2.50 6.59
C ILE A 100 -1.25 2.63 6.42
N ALA A 101 -0.72 1.93 5.42
CA ALA A 101 0.64 2.14 4.92
C ALA A 101 0.60 2.27 3.40
N CYS A 102 1.56 3.01 2.83
CA CYS A 102 1.65 3.24 1.40
C CYS A 102 3.07 3.03 0.93
N VAL A 103 3.25 2.06 0.02
CA VAL A 103 4.50 1.79 -0.65
C VAL A 103 4.43 2.52 -1.99
N ALA A 104 5.13 3.65 -2.09
CA ALA A 104 5.14 4.48 -3.29
C ALA A 104 5.90 3.79 -4.44
N GLN A 105 5.85 4.37 -5.64
CA GLN A 105 6.61 3.88 -6.80
C GLN A 105 8.13 3.94 -6.54
N THR A 106 8.60 5.03 -5.91
CA THR A 106 9.99 5.14 -5.46
C THR A 106 10.16 4.52 -4.08
N VAL A 107 11.18 3.69 -3.96
CA VAL A 107 11.52 2.99 -2.71
C VAL A 107 12.04 3.98 -1.67
N SER A 108 11.47 3.97 -0.46
CA SER A 108 11.85 4.88 0.64
C SER A 108 12.93 4.28 1.56
N ILE A 109 14.02 3.78 0.96
CA ILE A 109 15.14 3.17 1.69
C ILE A 109 16.32 4.13 1.74
N ASP A 110 16.90 4.29 2.92
CA ASP A 110 18.20 4.94 3.08
C ASP A 110 19.30 3.90 2.83
N THR A 111 20.09 4.11 1.77
CA THR A 111 21.17 3.19 1.38
C THR A 111 22.40 3.26 2.27
N HIS A 112 22.52 4.28 3.12
CA HIS A 112 23.59 4.42 4.12
C HIS A 112 23.29 3.66 5.41
N LEU A 113 22.02 3.32 5.64
CA LEU A 113 21.59 2.53 6.77
C LEU A 113 21.58 1.03 6.43
N SER A 114 21.84 0.20 7.44
CA SER A 114 21.59 -1.24 7.36
C SER A 114 20.09 -1.53 7.24
N LEU A 115 19.77 -2.79 6.93
CA LEU A 115 18.38 -3.26 6.88
C LEU A 115 17.66 -3.02 8.21
N LEU A 116 18.30 -3.38 9.33
CA LEU A 116 17.72 -3.24 10.66
C LEU A 116 17.52 -1.77 11.04
N GLU A 117 18.47 -0.90 10.70
CA GLU A 117 18.38 0.53 10.97
C GLU A 117 17.25 1.18 10.18
N ASN A 118 17.10 0.84 8.89
CA ASN A 118 15.96 1.26 8.08
C ASN A 118 14.62 0.86 8.72
N MET A 119 14.47 -0.40 9.12
CA MET A 119 13.23 -0.89 9.72
C MET A 119 12.95 -0.26 11.10
N MET A 120 13.98 -0.06 11.92
CA MET A 120 13.86 0.62 13.22
C MET A 120 13.58 2.12 13.07
N PHE A 121 14.12 2.76 12.04
CA PHE A 121 13.80 4.15 11.71
C PHE A 121 12.32 4.28 11.33
N GLN A 122 11.83 3.41 10.44
CA GLN A 122 10.42 3.40 10.04
C GLN A 122 9.47 3.16 11.22
N SER A 123 9.81 2.24 12.13
CA SER A 123 8.99 1.95 13.30
C SER A 123 8.79 3.17 14.20
N ARG A 124 9.85 3.98 14.37
CA ARG A 124 9.81 5.22 15.15
C ARG A 124 8.95 6.30 14.48
N LEU A 125 9.00 6.42 13.15
CA LEU A 125 8.12 7.33 12.41
C LEU A 125 6.64 6.99 12.65
N TYR A 126 6.32 5.70 12.74
CA TYR A 126 4.97 5.22 13.06
C TYR A 126 4.67 5.15 14.55
N ARG A 127 5.59 5.59 15.42
CA ARG A 127 5.44 5.58 16.89
C ARG A 127 5.14 4.19 17.46
N VAL A 128 5.68 3.14 16.85
CA VAL A 128 5.65 1.78 17.40
C VAL A 128 6.69 1.71 18.51
N ASP A 129 6.32 1.20 19.69
CA ASP A 129 7.26 1.06 20.79
C ASP A 129 8.42 0.10 20.44
N ASN A 130 9.57 0.28 21.05
CA ASN A 130 10.79 -0.45 20.68
C ASN A 130 10.66 -1.98 20.85
N ALA A 131 9.94 -2.46 21.87
CA ALA A 131 9.83 -3.90 22.13
C ALA A 131 8.94 -4.57 21.07
N THR A 132 7.77 -3.98 20.81
CA THR A 132 6.86 -4.40 19.74
C THR A 132 7.53 -4.32 18.38
N ALA A 133 8.23 -3.20 18.10
CA ALA A 133 8.95 -3.00 16.84
C ALA A 133 9.99 -4.09 16.61
N ARG A 134 10.85 -4.40 17.60
CA ARG A 134 11.87 -5.46 17.46
C ARG A 134 11.26 -6.82 17.18
N LYS A 135 10.23 -7.21 17.93
CA LYS A 135 9.52 -8.48 17.71
C LYS A 135 8.94 -8.53 16.29
N ARG A 136 8.27 -7.45 15.89
CA ARG A 136 7.64 -7.32 14.57
C ARG A 136 8.67 -7.37 13.44
N ILE A 137 9.77 -6.64 13.58
CA ILE A 137 10.86 -6.58 12.59
C ILE A 137 11.46 -7.96 12.37
N ASN A 138 11.74 -8.72 13.43
CA ASN A 138 12.27 -10.08 13.29
C ASN A 138 11.29 -10.97 12.50
N THR A 139 10.00 -10.95 12.83
CA THR A 139 8.99 -11.70 12.06
C THR A 139 8.93 -11.29 10.60
N LEU A 140 9.06 -9.99 10.30
CA LEU A 140 9.03 -9.46 8.94
C LEU A 140 10.28 -9.83 8.16
N ILE A 141 11.46 -9.82 8.79
CA ILE A 141 12.71 -10.26 8.17
C ILE A 141 12.59 -11.69 7.66
N ASP A 142 12.11 -12.60 8.50
CA ASP A 142 11.93 -14.00 8.12
C ASP A 142 10.82 -14.16 7.09
N SER A 143 9.69 -13.47 7.29
CA SER A 143 8.52 -13.60 6.42
C SER A 143 8.77 -13.13 4.99
N PHE A 144 9.66 -12.15 4.82
CA PHE A 144 10.03 -11.56 3.53
C PHE A 144 11.35 -12.14 2.96
N GLY A 145 11.93 -13.16 3.60
CA GLY A 145 13.17 -13.81 3.15
C GLY A 145 14.37 -12.87 3.17
N LEU A 146 14.42 -11.96 4.15
CA LEU A 146 15.43 -10.91 4.26
C LEU A 146 16.62 -11.31 5.14
N SER A 147 16.55 -12.42 5.88
CA SER A 147 17.55 -12.82 6.87
C SER A 147 18.97 -12.96 6.29
N GLN A 148 19.08 -13.46 5.05
CA GLN A 148 20.35 -13.59 4.33
C GLN A 148 21.03 -12.24 3.99
N TYR A 149 20.30 -11.13 4.06
CA TYR A 149 20.81 -9.81 3.69
C TYR A 149 21.27 -8.98 4.90
N LEU A 150 21.06 -9.45 6.14
CA LEU A 150 21.30 -8.68 7.37
C LEU A 150 22.72 -8.10 7.50
N HIS A 151 23.72 -8.79 6.96
CA HIS A 151 25.13 -8.41 7.05
C HIS A 151 25.66 -7.68 5.81
N TYR A 152 24.80 -7.41 4.83
CA TYR A 152 25.16 -6.72 3.61
C TYR A 152 24.63 -5.28 3.62
N PRO A 153 25.41 -4.30 3.10
CA PRO A 153 24.95 -2.93 3.00
C PRO A 153 23.76 -2.84 2.05
N VAL A 154 22.72 -2.09 2.43
CA VAL A 154 21.49 -1.98 1.63
C VAL A 154 21.77 -1.39 0.24
N ALA A 155 22.80 -0.56 0.11
CA ALA A 155 23.29 -0.07 -1.18
C ALA A 155 23.52 -1.20 -2.21
N SER A 156 24.04 -2.36 -1.79
CA SER A 156 24.39 -3.49 -2.66
C SER A 156 23.20 -4.40 -3.00
N TYR A 157 22.02 -4.17 -2.44
CA TYR A 157 20.85 -4.99 -2.69
C TYR A 157 20.35 -4.80 -4.12
N SER A 158 19.87 -5.89 -4.73
CA SER A 158 19.14 -5.80 -6.00
C SER A 158 17.84 -5.01 -5.84
N GLY A 159 17.30 -4.48 -6.93
CA GLY A 159 16.03 -3.73 -6.89
C GLY A 159 14.89 -4.54 -6.29
N GLY A 160 14.81 -5.84 -6.59
CA GLY A 160 13.80 -6.74 -6.00
C GLY A 160 13.95 -6.90 -4.49
N VAL A 161 15.18 -7.01 -3.98
CA VAL A 161 15.44 -7.10 -2.52
C VAL A 161 15.09 -5.78 -1.84
N LYS A 162 15.51 -4.64 -2.42
CA LYS A 162 15.13 -3.31 -1.93
C LYS A 162 13.61 -3.17 -1.87
N ARG A 163 12.89 -3.64 -2.88
CA ARG A 163 11.42 -3.58 -2.90
C ARG A 163 10.78 -4.48 -1.85
N ARG A 164 11.32 -5.67 -1.57
CA ARG A 164 10.85 -6.51 -0.45
C ARG A 164 11.07 -5.82 0.89
N LEU A 165 12.24 -5.23 1.11
CA LEU A 165 12.54 -4.46 2.31
C LEU A 165 11.58 -3.27 2.47
N ASP A 166 11.30 -2.55 1.39
CA ASP A 166 10.36 -1.42 1.36
C ASP A 166 8.96 -1.79 1.85
N ILE A 167 8.43 -2.90 1.35
CA ILE A 167 7.14 -3.43 1.81
C ILE A 167 7.24 -3.87 3.28
N ALA A 168 8.31 -4.59 3.66
CA ALA A 168 8.51 -5.05 5.03
C ALA A 168 8.55 -3.86 6.03
N MET A 169 9.26 -2.77 5.70
CA MET A 169 9.30 -1.55 6.52
C MET A 169 7.90 -0.95 6.73
N ASN A 170 7.12 -0.84 5.66
CA ASN A 170 5.75 -0.32 5.72
C ASN A 170 4.80 -1.20 6.54
N MET A 171 5.15 -2.48 6.71
CA MET A 171 4.38 -3.46 7.48
C MET A 171 4.68 -3.47 8.98
N VAL A 172 5.68 -2.70 9.43
CA VAL A 172 6.05 -2.59 10.85
C VAL A 172 4.94 -1.93 11.68
N SER A 173 4.16 -1.02 11.09
CA SER A 173 3.08 -0.28 11.75
C SER A 173 1.77 -1.06 11.94
N TYR A 174 1.74 -2.36 11.60
CA TYR A 174 0.52 -3.16 11.59
C TYR A 174 -0.64 -2.49 10.84
N PRO A 175 -0.43 -2.06 9.58
CA PRO A 175 -1.47 -1.39 8.82
C PRO A 175 -2.66 -2.33 8.60
N GLN A 176 -3.89 -1.83 8.68
CA GLN A 176 -5.08 -2.58 8.27
C GLN A 176 -5.27 -2.55 6.75
N ILE A 177 -4.78 -1.51 6.08
CA ILE A 177 -4.79 -1.36 4.62
C ILE A 177 -3.38 -1.03 4.11
N LEU A 178 -2.88 -1.84 3.20
CA LEU A 178 -1.62 -1.59 2.49
C LEU A 178 -1.92 -1.12 1.06
N PHE A 179 -1.44 0.07 0.70
CA PHE A 179 -1.47 0.59 -0.67
C PHE A 179 -0.13 0.37 -1.34
N LEU A 180 -0.12 -0.12 -2.59
CA LEU A 180 1.10 -0.33 -3.36
C LEU A 180 1.05 0.44 -4.69
N ASP A 181 1.67 1.61 -4.82
CA ASP A 181 1.69 2.30 -6.12
C ASP A 181 2.76 1.67 -7.03
N GLU A 182 2.32 1.10 -8.16
CA GLU A 182 3.15 0.47 -9.19
C GLU A 182 4.29 -0.45 -8.66
N PRO A 183 3.97 -1.47 -7.84
CA PRO A 183 4.99 -2.15 -7.05
C PRO A 183 5.90 -3.07 -7.84
N THR A 184 5.49 -3.48 -9.05
CA THR A 184 6.24 -4.40 -9.90
C THR A 184 7.03 -3.69 -11.01
N VAL A 185 6.95 -2.36 -11.10
CA VAL A 185 7.61 -1.59 -12.16
C VAL A 185 9.13 -1.70 -12.01
N GLY A 186 9.81 -1.96 -13.13
CA GLY A 186 11.25 -2.16 -13.17
C GLY A 186 11.74 -3.50 -12.58
N MET A 187 10.84 -4.40 -12.18
CA MET A 187 11.20 -5.74 -11.72
C MET A 187 11.24 -6.76 -12.87
N ASP A 188 12.20 -7.67 -12.80
CA ASP A 188 12.22 -8.87 -13.63
C ASP A 188 11.08 -9.84 -13.26
N ILE A 189 10.85 -10.84 -14.11
CA ILE A 189 9.74 -11.80 -13.97
C ILE A 189 9.81 -12.57 -12.64
N SER A 190 11.00 -12.99 -12.21
CA SER A 190 11.19 -13.76 -10.99
C SER A 190 10.87 -12.90 -9.76
N SER A 191 11.43 -11.69 -9.72
CA SER A 191 11.19 -10.75 -8.63
C SER A 191 9.71 -10.33 -8.53
N ARG A 192 9.01 -10.18 -9.66
CA ARG A 192 7.57 -9.91 -9.69
C ARG A 192 6.75 -11.03 -9.07
N LYS A 193 7.05 -12.29 -9.38
CA LYS A 193 6.37 -13.45 -8.78
C LYS A 193 6.58 -13.48 -7.27
N ALA A 194 7.83 -13.33 -6.82
CA ALA A 194 8.17 -13.31 -5.40
C ALA A 194 7.46 -12.18 -4.63
N MET A 195 7.32 -10.99 -5.24
CA MET A 195 6.54 -9.91 -4.65
C MET A 195 5.07 -10.30 -4.46
N TRP A 196 4.44 -10.92 -5.46
CA TRP A 196 3.03 -11.31 -5.35
C TRP A 196 2.80 -12.40 -4.33
N GLU A 197 3.74 -13.33 -4.17
CA GLU A 197 3.72 -14.31 -3.08
C GLU A 197 3.75 -13.62 -1.72
N ILE A 198 4.61 -12.61 -1.55
CA ILE A 198 4.67 -11.81 -0.33
C ILE A 198 3.37 -11.05 -0.07
N VAL A 199 2.76 -10.44 -1.08
CA VAL A 199 1.47 -9.74 -0.93
C VAL A 199 0.37 -10.71 -0.48
N ARG A 200 0.33 -11.91 -1.05
CA ARG A 200 -0.65 -12.94 -0.64
C ARG A 200 -0.39 -13.40 0.79
N LYS A 201 0.88 -13.65 1.13
CA LYS A 201 1.29 -13.99 2.49
C LYS A 201 0.92 -12.89 3.50
N VAL A 202 1.13 -11.63 3.14
CA VAL A 202 0.72 -10.46 3.93
C VAL A 202 -0.79 -10.44 4.17
N ARG A 203 -1.59 -10.72 3.13
CA ARG A 203 -3.05 -10.84 3.27
C ARG A 203 -3.39 -11.95 4.26
N ASP A 204 -2.78 -13.13 4.14
CA ASP A 204 -3.12 -14.32 4.93
C ASP A 204 -2.62 -14.21 6.39
N ASP A 205 -1.31 -14.01 6.58
CA ASP A 205 -0.65 -13.97 7.90
C ASP A 205 -1.11 -12.80 8.77
N PHE A 206 -1.51 -11.69 8.15
CA PHE A 206 -1.93 -10.48 8.86
C PHE A 206 -3.45 -10.25 8.80
N TYR A 207 -4.21 -11.26 8.37
CA TYR A 207 -5.64 -11.34 8.63
C TYR A 207 -5.94 -11.91 10.02
N GLU A 208 -5.09 -12.81 10.53
CA GLU A 208 -5.27 -13.49 11.82
C GLU A 208 -4.66 -12.75 13.02
N ILE A 209 -4.48 -11.42 12.96
CA ILE A 209 -3.99 -10.68 14.14
C ILE A 209 -5.08 -10.74 15.23
N PRO A 210 -4.82 -11.36 16.40
CA PRO A 210 -5.81 -11.45 17.46
C PRO A 210 -6.17 -10.05 17.96
N ARG A 211 -7.47 -9.79 18.17
CA ARG A 211 -7.99 -8.52 18.71
C ARG A 211 -7.38 -8.11 20.06
N GLN A 212 -6.57 -8.95 20.70
CA GLN A 212 -5.98 -8.73 22.02
C GLN A 212 -4.70 -7.88 22.02
N LEU A 213 -4.19 -7.45 20.84
CA LEU A 213 -2.99 -6.59 20.72
C LEU A 213 -3.28 -5.17 20.19
N LEU A 214 -4.54 -4.73 20.20
CA LEU A 214 -4.98 -3.36 19.94
C LEU A 214 -5.75 -2.80 21.14
#